data_AF-A0A382HPM8-F1
#
_entry.id   AF-A0A382HPM8-F1
#
_cell.length_a   1.000
_cell.length_b   1.000
_cell.length_c   1.000
_cell.angle_alpha   90.00
_cell.angle_beta   90.00
_cell.angle_gamma   90.00
#
_symmetry.space_group_name_H-M   'P 1'
#
loop_
_entity.id
_entity.type
_entity.pdbx_description
1 polymer ?
#
loop_
_entity_poly.entity_id
_entity_poly.type
_entity_poly.pdbx_seq_one_letter_code
_entity_poly.pdbx_strand_id
1 'polypeptide(L)'
;MQEHTQLSHKQINEDLLKGVLTVPKWWLPAVSFLGLIVLTGLGAFFYMMYHGLGVTGLNRPVMWGFFIANFVFWIGISHAGIMISAILRLTQAEWRRPITRAAEVMTVFSLIAALHTPLMHVGRPWRVLYWIFPYDFSRGIWPNIRSPFVWDPSAVGTYLIASSLFVFVCLLPDIAILRDRAKKPIVKKIYAQMALGFRGTPRQWKLQILAGILLSALVLPVFVSVHSIVSWDFAVLIGVEGWHSTIFAPYFIIGAIHSGVSAVAMLMALSVWLYGLDKYIKPDHFDAIARLLIVVATTWFFFFFLEWVYALYTLESPEIALRELQAFQWPYGPLFAIFIITSFVIPVPLWLFKRVRRSAVLMFWTTILVNIGMWLER
;
A
#
# COMPACT_ATOMS: atom_id res chain seq x y z
N MET A 1 -7.33 -2.64 -29.20
CA MET A 1 -8.43 -3.58 -28.91
C MET A 1 -8.00 -4.43 -27.74
N GLN A 2 -8.76 -4.43 -26.65
CA GLN A 2 -8.54 -5.39 -25.56
C GLN A 2 -8.89 -6.78 -26.06
N GLU A 3 -8.05 -7.77 -25.78
CA GLU A 3 -8.34 -9.17 -26.00
C GLU A 3 -9.58 -9.54 -25.18
N HIS A 4 -10.71 -9.80 -25.82
CA HIS A 4 -11.94 -10.23 -25.15
C HIS A 4 -12.10 -11.75 -25.25
N THR A 5 -12.20 -12.44 -24.11
CA THR A 5 -12.70 -13.82 -24.05
C THR A 5 -14.16 -13.73 -23.65
N GLN A 6 -15.06 -14.26 -24.48
CA GLN A 6 -16.46 -14.37 -24.09
C GLN A 6 -16.62 -15.55 -23.13
N LEU A 7 -16.98 -15.26 -21.89
CA LEU A 7 -17.27 -16.25 -20.85
C LEU A 7 -18.71 -16.05 -20.37
N SER A 8 -19.44 -17.13 -20.12
CA SER A 8 -20.78 -17.04 -19.54
C SER A 8 -20.73 -16.60 -18.07
N HIS A 9 -21.75 -15.89 -17.59
CA HIS A 9 -21.84 -15.50 -16.16
C HIS A 9 -21.75 -16.69 -15.20
N LYS A 10 -22.22 -17.87 -15.62
CA LYS A 10 -22.12 -19.09 -14.82
C LYS A 10 -20.66 -19.54 -14.68
N GLN A 11 -19.92 -19.60 -15.80
CA GLN A 11 -18.50 -19.96 -15.81
C GLN A 11 -17.66 -18.99 -14.97
N ILE A 12 -17.90 -17.68 -15.10
CA ILE A 12 -17.18 -16.66 -14.33
C ILE A 12 -17.36 -16.90 -12.82
N ASN A 13 -18.59 -17.14 -12.37
CA ASN A 13 -18.86 -17.42 -10.98
C ASN A 13 -18.25 -18.75 -10.51
N GLU A 14 -18.30 -19.79 -11.33
CA GLU A 14 -17.72 -21.10 -10.97
C GLU A 14 -16.20 -21.03 -10.84
N ASP A 15 -15.53 -20.39 -11.79
CA ASP A 15 -14.07 -20.24 -11.80
C ASP A 15 -13.58 -19.38 -10.62
N LEU A 16 -14.16 -18.19 -10.42
CA LEU A 16 -13.69 -17.24 -9.40
C LEU A 16 -14.02 -17.70 -7.97
N LEU A 17 -15.15 -18.40 -7.77
CA LEU A 17 -15.54 -18.88 -6.43
C LEU A 17 -14.86 -20.19 -6.05
N LYS A 18 -14.28 -20.92 -7.02
CA LYS A 18 -13.56 -22.17 -6.76
C LYS A 18 -12.46 -21.98 -5.71
N GLY A 19 -11.70 -20.89 -5.80
CA GLY A 19 -10.62 -20.58 -4.85
C GLY A 19 -11.09 -20.24 -3.43
N VAL A 20 -12.36 -19.87 -3.26
CA VAL A 20 -12.96 -19.57 -1.94
C VAL A 20 -13.62 -20.81 -1.34
N LEU A 21 -14.26 -21.63 -2.19
CA LEU A 21 -15.01 -22.82 -1.76
C LEU A 21 -14.13 -24.07 -1.64
N THR A 22 -12.94 -24.06 -2.24
CA THR A 22 -11.96 -25.14 -2.16
C THR A 22 -10.61 -24.60 -1.73
N VAL A 23 -9.95 -25.28 -0.79
CA VAL A 23 -8.62 -24.89 -0.31
C VAL A 23 -7.57 -25.72 -1.07
N PRO A 24 -6.69 -25.10 -1.87
CA PRO A 24 -5.59 -25.81 -2.51
C PRO A 24 -4.67 -26.46 -1.47
N LYS A 25 -4.12 -27.63 -1.77
CA LYS A 25 -3.25 -28.37 -0.83
C LYS A 25 -2.01 -27.57 -0.41
N TRP A 26 -1.51 -26.69 -1.27
CA TRP A 26 -0.35 -25.82 -0.98
C TRP A 26 -0.69 -24.65 -0.05
N TRP A 27 -1.97 -24.26 0.04
CA TRP A 27 -2.39 -23.06 0.77
C TRP A 27 -2.19 -23.21 2.28
N LEU A 28 -2.54 -24.37 2.85
CA LEU A 28 -2.37 -24.63 4.28
C LEU A 28 -0.90 -24.58 4.71
N PRO A 29 0.05 -25.31 4.07
CA PRO A 29 1.47 -25.17 4.38
C PRO A 29 1.98 -23.74 4.25
N ALA A 30 1.58 -23.02 3.20
CA ALA A 30 2.00 -21.63 3.00
C ALA A 30 1.51 -20.70 4.12
N VAL A 31 0.23 -20.81 4.50
CA VAL A 31 -0.35 -20.01 5.59
C VAL A 31 0.25 -20.39 6.94
N SER A 32 0.50 -21.68 7.20
CA SER A 32 1.17 -22.12 8.43
C SER A 32 2.60 -21.59 8.51
N PHE A 33 3.34 -21.61 7.40
CA PHE A 33 4.70 -21.05 7.34
C PHE A 33 4.71 -19.54 7.55
N LEU A 34 3.84 -18.79 6.86
CA LEU A 34 3.70 -17.35 7.06
C LEU A 34 3.22 -17.01 8.48
N GLY A 35 2.32 -17.83 9.04
CA GLY A 35 1.86 -17.73 10.42
C GLY A 35 2.99 -17.93 11.42
N LEU A 36 3.91 -18.86 11.17
CA LEU A 36 5.11 -19.04 11.99
C LEU A 36 6.00 -17.79 11.94
N ILE A 37 6.19 -17.17 10.77
CA ILE A 37 6.95 -15.91 10.66
C ILE A 37 6.29 -14.81 11.50
N VAL A 38 4.96 -14.66 11.42
CA VAL A 38 4.23 -13.69 12.25
C VAL A 38 4.40 -13.99 13.74
N LEU A 39 4.33 -15.26 14.16
CA LEU A 39 4.56 -15.65 15.55
C LEU A 39 5.98 -15.35 16.02
N THR A 40 6.99 -15.54 15.16
CA THR A 40 8.38 -15.16 15.48
C THR A 40 8.53 -13.65 15.64
N GLY A 41 7.86 -12.86 14.80
CA GLY A 41 7.81 -11.39 14.93
C GLY A 41 7.12 -10.93 16.20
N LEU A 42 6.02 -11.58 16.59
CA LEU A 42 5.35 -11.32 17.87
C LEU A 42 6.26 -11.68 19.07
N GLY A 43 6.99 -12.80 18.99
CA GLY A 43 7.98 -13.17 20.00
C GLY A 43 9.10 -12.13 20.15
N ALA A 44 9.64 -11.66 19.02
CA ALA A 44 10.64 -10.58 19.01
C ALA A 44 10.09 -9.26 19.59
N PHE A 45 8.82 -8.95 19.31
CA PHE A 45 8.15 -7.79 19.90
C PHE A 45 8.04 -7.91 21.43
N PHE A 46 7.61 -9.06 21.96
CA PHE A 46 7.55 -9.27 23.42
C PHE A 46 8.94 -9.20 24.07
N TYR A 47 9.97 -9.74 23.42
CA TYR A 47 11.35 -9.61 23.87
C TYR A 47 11.79 -8.15 23.95
N MET A 48 11.51 -7.36 22.92
CA MET A 48 11.77 -5.92 22.89
C MET A 48 10.96 -5.14 23.93
N MET A 49 9.70 -5.52 24.19
CA MET A 49 8.91 -4.90 25.26
C MET A 49 9.51 -5.15 26.65
N TYR A 50 10.09 -6.34 26.88
CA TYR A 50 10.68 -6.70 28.16
C TYR A 50 12.05 -6.05 28.38
N HIS A 51 12.93 -6.08 27.36
CA HIS A 51 14.29 -5.54 27.46
C HIS A 51 14.42 -4.06 27.06
N GLY A 52 13.36 -3.47 26.51
CA GLY A 52 13.33 -2.10 26.01
C GLY A 52 13.79 -1.97 24.55
N LEU A 53 13.55 -0.80 23.96
CA LEU A 53 13.85 -0.50 22.55
C LEU A 53 15.35 -0.62 22.19
N GLY A 54 16.27 -0.59 23.15
CA GLY A 54 17.71 -0.64 22.88
C GLY A 54 18.16 -1.91 22.15
N VAL A 55 17.40 -3.01 22.25
CA VAL A 55 17.69 -4.27 21.53
C VAL A 55 17.63 -4.14 20.00
N THR A 56 17.00 -3.07 19.51
CA THR A 56 16.86 -2.79 18.07
C THR A 56 18.13 -2.23 17.44
N GLY A 57 19.12 -1.84 18.26
CA GLY A 57 20.34 -1.17 17.79
C GLY A 57 20.15 0.30 17.42
N LEU A 58 18.96 0.86 17.61
CA LEU A 58 18.73 2.31 17.47
C LEU A 58 19.58 3.07 18.50
N ASN A 59 20.27 4.11 18.04
CA ASN A 59 21.21 4.86 18.86
C ASN A 59 21.05 6.36 18.62
N ARG A 60 21.65 7.20 19.46
CA ARG A 60 21.74 8.64 19.15
C ARG A 60 22.92 8.86 18.19
N PRO A 61 22.76 9.68 17.14
CA PRO A 61 21.60 10.53 16.83
C PRO A 61 20.48 9.85 16.03
N VAL A 62 20.71 8.67 15.41
CA VAL A 62 19.75 7.98 14.52
C VAL A 62 18.73 7.14 15.31
N MET A 63 17.66 7.81 15.76
CA MET A 63 16.62 7.20 16.60
C MET A 63 15.52 6.49 15.81
N TRP A 64 15.47 6.67 14.48
CA TRP A 64 14.55 5.98 13.58
C TRP A 64 15.33 5.12 12.59
N GLY A 65 14.75 3.97 12.24
CA GLY A 65 15.32 3.01 11.30
C GLY A 65 14.23 2.13 10.74
N PHE A 66 14.43 0.81 10.77
CA PHE A 66 13.54 -0.18 10.16
C PHE A 66 12.04 0.01 10.44
N PHE A 67 11.66 0.35 11.67
CA PHE A 67 10.23 0.52 12.00
C PHE A 67 9.57 1.64 11.20
N ILE A 68 10.20 2.81 11.13
CA ILE A 68 9.64 3.98 10.43
C ILE A 68 9.79 3.81 8.91
N ALA A 69 10.91 3.28 8.41
CA ALA A 69 11.05 2.96 6.99
C ALA A 69 9.95 1.97 6.53
N ASN A 70 9.72 0.89 7.29
CA ASN A 70 8.65 -0.07 7.02
C ASN A 70 7.25 0.57 7.12
N PHE A 71 7.05 1.48 8.06
CA PHE A 71 5.78 2.21 8.19
C PHE A 71 5.45 3.00 6.93
N VAL A 72 6.38 3.86 6.51
CA VAL A 72 6.20 4.69 5.31
C VAL A 72 6.05 3.80 4.08
N PHE A 73 6.81 2.71 3.99
CA PHE A 73 6.72 1.73 2.92
C PHE A 73 5.35 1.04 2.85
N TRP A 74 4.84 0.51 3.97
CA TRP A 74 3.55 -0.18 4.00
C TRP A 74 2.37 0.77 3.80
N ILE A 75 2.43 2.00 4.34
CA ILE A 75 1.45 3.03 3.97
C ILE A 75 1.57 3.31 2.48
N GLY A 76 2.78 3.47 1.93
CA GLY A 76 3.02 3.67 0.51
C GLY A 76 2.33 2.61 -0.36
N ILE A 77 2.55 1.33 -0.05
CA ILE A 77 1.88 0.21 -0.74
C ILE A 77 0.35 0.34 -0.68
N SER A 78 -0.19 0.80 0.45
CA SER A 78 -1.64 0.89 0.63
C SER A 78 -2.33 1.85 -0.34
N HIS A 79 -1.62 2.86 -0.86
CA HIS A 79 -2.17 3.84 -1.79
C HIS A 79 -2.55 3.24 -3.16
N ALA A 80 -2.05 2.04 -3.49
CA ALA A 80 -2.36 1.38 -4.75
C ALA A 80 -3.86 1.11 -4.95
N GLY A 81 -4.55 0.65 -3.91
CA GLY A 81 -5.96 0.30 -4.01
C GLY A 81 -6.81 1.50 -4.34
N ILE A 82 -6.55 2.69 -3.78
CA ILE A 82 -7.29 3.91 -4.13
C ILE A 82 -6.98 4.33 -5.57
N MET A 83 -5.72 4.28 -6.00
CA MET A 83 -5.36 4.56 -7.40
C MET A 83 -6.18 3.69 -8.36
N ILE A 84 -6.22 2.38 -8.11
CA ILE A 84 -6.92 1.43 -8.99
C ILE A 84 -8.45 1.46 -8.82
N SER A 85 -8.97 1.70 -7.62
CA SER A 85 -10.40 1.55 -7.33
C SER A 85 -11.20 2.85 -7.34
N ALA A 86 -10.54 3.98 -7.09
CA ALA A 86 -11.15 5.30 -7.08
C ALA A 86 -10.73 6.12 -8.30
N ILE A 87 -9.43 6.37 -8.51
CA ILE A 87 -8.95 7.22 -9.63
C ILE A 87 -9.30 6.60 -10.98
N LEU A 88 -8.97 5.32 -11.18
CA LEU A 88 -9.32 4.62 -12.43
C LEU A 88 -10.85 4.45 -12.59
N ARG A 89 -11.62 4.45 -11.50
CA ARG A 89 -13.09 4.43 -11.58
C ARG A 89 -13.65 5.77 -12.05
N LEU A 90 -13.16 6.87 -11.48
CA LEU A 90 -13.60 8.22 -11.83
C LEU A 90 -13.21 8.57 -13.28
N THR A 91 -12.04 8.10 -13.73
CA THR A 91 -11.59 8.24 -15.13
C THR A 91 -12.21 7.22 -16.10
N GLN A 92 -13.16 6.39 -15.64
CA GLN A 92 -13.85 5.39 -16.46
C GLN A 92 -12.89 4.39 -17.16
N ALA A 93 -11.74 4.10 -16.56
CA ALA A 93 -10.77 3.18 -17.10
C ALA A 93 -11.18 1.72 -16.86
N GLU A 94 -11.86 1.10 -17.82
CA GLU A 94 -12.52 -0.19 -17.63
C GLU A 94 -11.57 -1.40 -17.49
N TRP A 95 -10.31 -1.27 -17.91
CA TRP A 95 -9.30 -2.32 -17.74
C TRP A 95 -9.01 -2.64 -16.26
N ARG A 96 -9.37 -1.76 -15.32
CA ARG A 96 -9.15 -1.97 -13.88
C ARG A 96 -10.00 -3.10 -13.29
N ARG A 97 -11.12 -3.47 -13.92
CA ARG A 97 -12.16 -4.33 -13.32
C ARG A 97 -11.63 -5.65 -12.74
N PRO A 98 -10.79 -6.44 -13.45
CA PRO A 98 -10.32 -7.73 -12.95
C PRO A 98 -9.35 -7.62 -11.76
N ILE A 99 -8.76 -6.44 -11.57
CA ILE A 99 -7.68 -6.21 -10.59
C ILE A 99 -8.21 -5.50 -9.34
N THR A 100 -9.31 -4.75 -9.49
CA THR A 100 -9.83 -3.82 -8.48
C THR A 100 -9.95 -4.48 -7.09
N ARG A 101 -10.45 -5.72 -7.01
CA ARG A 101 -10.60 -6.44 -5.74
C ARG A 101 -9.29 -6.78 -5.05
N ALA A 102 -8.32 -7.27 -5.82
CA ALA A 102 -7.01 -7.60 -5.29
C ALA A 102 -6.31 -6.34 -4.76
N ALA A 103 -6.41 -5.23 -5.49
CA ALA A 103 -5.84 -3.95 -5.09
C ALA A 103 -6.52 -3.37 -3.82
N GLU A 104 -7.85 -3.40 -3.77
CA GLU A 104 -8.66 -2.99 -2.61
C GLU A 104 -8.29 -3.76 -1.33
N VAL A 105 -8.22 -5.09 -1.43
CA VAL A 105 -7.88 -5.96 -0.29
C VAL A 105 -6.41 -5.79 0.13
N MET A 106 -5.50 -5.65 -0.83
CA MET A 106 -4.09 -5.36 -0.55
C MET A 106 -3.94 -4.09 0.28
N THR A 107 -4.67 -3.01 -0.07
CA THR A 107 -4.67 -1.76 0.70
C THR A 107 -4.99 -2.00 2.16
N VAL A 108 -6.08 -2.71 2.46
CA VAL A 108 -6.49 -2.99 3.84
C VAL A 108 -5.40 -3.77 4.59
N PHE A 109 -4.84 -4.82 3.99
CA PHE A 109 -3.78 -5.60 4.64
C PHE A 109 -2.48 -4.81 4.83
N SER A 110 -2.09 -3.98 3.85
CA SER A 110 -0.92 -3.11 3.98
C SER A 110 -1.11 -2.02 5.02
N LEU A 111 -2.32 -1.50 5.24
CA LEU A 111 -2.60 -0.57 6.33
C LEU A 111 -2.52 -1.26 7.70
N ILE A 112 -3.05 -2.47 7.83
CA ILE A 112 -2.90 -3.27 9.05
C ILE A 112 -1.42 -3.57 9.31
N ALA A 113 -0.67 -3.90 8.25
CA ALA A 113 0.77 -4.05 8.34
C ALA A 113 1.41 -2.74 8.83
N ALA A 114 1.14 -1.58 8.22
CA ALA A 114 1.68 -0.29 8.65
C ALA A 114 1.40 0.01 10.14
N LEU A 115 0.19 -0.30 10.63
CA LEU A 115 -0.20 -0.05 12.02
C LEU A 115 0.65 -0.79 13.07
N HIS A 116 1.43 -1.80 12.69
CA HIS A 116 2.39 -2.41 13.63
C HIS A 116 3.39 -1.36 14.14
N THR A 117 3.82 -0.41 13.31
CA THR A 117 4.89 0.52 13.67
C THR A 117 4.47 1.47 14.80
N PRO A 118 3.35 2.22 14.74
CA PRO A 118 2.91 3.05 15.86
C PRO A 118 2.85 2.31 17.20
N LEU A 119 2.50 1.02 17.16
CA LEU A 119 2.47 0.16 18.35
C LEU A 119 3.87 -0.29 18.79
N MET A 120 4.76 -0.64 17.88
CA MET A 120 6.02 -1.31 18.21
C MET A 120 7.21 -0.36 18.40
N HIS A 121 7.26 0.76 17.68
CA HIS A 121 8.44 1.64 17.68
C HIS A 121 8.58 2.51 18.94
N VAL A 122 7.53 2.62 19.75
CA VAL A 122 7.51 3.47 20.94
C VAL A 122 8.00 2.72 22.18
N GLY A 123 8.69 3.43 23.09
CA GLY A 123 9.19 2.82 24.32
C GLY A 123 8.10 2.45 25.34
N ARG A 124 6.88 2.99 25.16
CA ARG A 124 5.72 2.76 26.04
C ARG A 124 4.46 2.52 25.20
N PRO A 125 4.31 1.35 24.56
CA PRO A 125 3.23 1.06 23.61
C PRO A 125 1.83 1.18 24.20
N TRP A 126 1.65 0.91 25.49
CA TRP A 126 0.37 1.07 26.19
C TRP A 126 -0.13 2.53 26.27
N ARG A 127 0.70 3.52 25.89
CA ARG A 127 0.32 4.95 25.86
C ARG A 127 -0.08 5.46 24.47
N VAL A 128 -0.03 4.64 23.43
CA VAL A 128 -0.29 5.08 22.04
C VAL A 128 -1.72 5.58 21.85
N LEU A 129 -2.70 5.02 22.57
CA LEU A 129 -4.10 5.49 22.53
C LEU A 129 -4.25 6.95 22.99
N TYR A 130 -3.30 7.47 23.77
CA TYR A 130 -3.28 8.86 24.25
C TYR A 130 -2.79 9.86 23.19
N TRP A 131 -2.35 9.40 22.02
CA TRP A 131 -1.91 10.29 20.94
C TRP A 131 -3.10 10.92 20.21
N ILE A 132 -4.24 10.23 20.20
CA ILE A 132 -5.46 10.67 19.50
C ILE A 132 -6.48 11.25 20.48
N PHE A 133 -6.59 10.66 21.68
CA PHE A 133 -7.59 11.05 22.67
C PHE A 133 -6.97 11.75 23.88
N PRO A 134 -7.67 12.73 24.49
CA PRO A 134 -7.28 13.28 25.78
C PRO A 134 -7.16 12.18 26.83
N TYR A 135 -6.02 12.13 27.51
CA TYR A 135 -5.73 11.07 28.48
C TYR A 135 -6.19 11.40 29.90
N ASP A 136 -6.29 12.69 30.23
CA ASP A 136 -6.71 13.16 31.55
C ASP A 136 -7.64 14.35 31.39
N PHE A 137 -8.90 14.03 31.05
CA PHE A 137 -9.99 15.01 30.99
C PHE A 137 -10.14 15.79 32.29
N SER A 138 -9.92 15.13 33.44
CA SER A 138 -10.10 15.75 34.74
C SER A 138 -9.03 16.78 35.07
N ARG A 139 -7.81 16.59 34.56
CA ARG A 139 -6.71 17.57 34.67
C ARG A 139 -6.60 18.51 33.47
N GLY A 140 -7.49 18.40 32.49
CA GLY A 140 -7.51 19.26 31.30
C GLY A 140 -6.27 19.10 30.41
N ILE A 141 -5.68 17.90 30.36
CA ILE A 141 -4.45 17.66 29.58
C ILE A 141 -4.80 17.07 28.21
N TRP A 142 -4.36 17.78 27.16
CA TRP A 142 -4.66 17.47 25.76
C TRP A 142 -3.38 17.20 24.95
N PRO A 143 -3.46 16.38 23.89
CA PRO A 143 -2.38 16.22 22.92
C PRO A 143 -2.03 17.57 22.25
N ASN A 144 -0.75 17.79 21.97
CA ASN A 144 -0.33 18.95 21.19
C ASN A 144 -0.62 18.73 19.71
N ILE A 145 -1.72 19.32 19.23
CA ILE A 145 -2.17 19.22 17.84
C ILE A 145 -1.22 19.84 16.80
N ARG A 146 -0.11 20.47 17.22
CA ARG A 146 0.91 20.97 16.28
C ARG A 146 1.90 19.88 15.86
N SER A 147 1.88 18.73 16.55
CA SER A 147 2.77 17.61 16.24
C SER A 147 2.19 16.75 15.11
N PRO A 148 2.93 16.53 14.01
CA PRO A 148 2.55 15.58 12.96
C PRO A 148 2.23 14.17 13.49
N PHE A 149 2.89 13.74 14.56
CA PHE A 149 2.63 12.47 15.25
C PHE A 149 1.22 12.33 15.86
N VAL A 150 0.48 13.43 16.04
CA VAL A 150 -0.94 13.39 16.44
C VAL A 150 -1.84 13.23 15.21
N TRP A 151 -1.42 13.82 14.08
CA TRP A 151 -2.15 13.76 12.81
C TRP A 151 -2.07 12.38 12.19
N ASP A 152 -0.90 11.75 12.26
CA ASP A 152 -0.63 10.48 11.57
C ASP A 152 -1.56 9.33 12.01
N PRO A 153 -1.71 8.98 13.32
CA PRO A 153 -2.67 7.96 13.74
C PRO A 153 -4.13 8.31 13.39
N SER A 154 -4.47 9.59 13.38
CA SER A 154 -5.80 10.08 12.98
C SER A 154 -6.04 9.89 11.48
N ALA A 155 -5.03 10.18 10.65
CA ALA A 155 -5.05 10.02 9.20
C ALA A 155 -5.10 8.54 8.82
N VAL A 156 -4.20 7.72 9.36
CA VAL A 156 -4.15 6.27 9.12
C VAL A 156 -5.41 5.59 9.62
N GLY A 157 -5.93 5.96 10.79
CA GLY A 157 -7.19 5.44 11.31
C GLY A 157 -8.38 5.77 10.41
N THR A 158 -8.51 7.04 10.00
CA THR A 158 -9.54 7.46 9.05
C THR A 158 -9.43 6.72 7.72
N TYR A 159 -8.20 6.54 7.23
CA TYR A 159 -7.92 5.84 5.98
C TYR A 159 -8.26 4.35 6.05
N LEU A 160 -7.90 3.67 7.15
CA LEU A 160 -8.23 2.26 7.36
C LEU A 160 -9.75 2.06 7.44
N ILE A 161 -10.46 2.92 8.18
CA ILE A 161 -11.92 2.86 8.29
C ILE A 161 -12.55 3.09 6.92
N ALA A 162 -12.17 4.17 6.23
CA ALA A 162 -12.73 4.53 4.92
C ALA A 162 -12.46 3.43 3.88
N SER A 163 -11.24 2.88 3.83
CA SER A 163 -10.89 1.78 2.94
C SER A 163 -11.64 0.51 3.27
N SER A 164 -11.71 0.12 4.55
CA SER A 164 -12.42 -1.09 4.97
C SER A 164 -13.90 -1.01 4.63
N LEU A 165 -14.54 0.15 4.87
CA LEU A 165 -15.93 0.39 4.47
C LEU A 165 -16.09 0.37 2.95
N PHE A 166 -15.17 0.98 2.21
CA PHE A 166 -15.19 0.99 0.75
C PHE A 166 -15.14 -0.42 0.16
N VAL A 167 -14.16 -1.21 0.60
CA VAL A 167 -14.00 -2.61 0.17
C VAL A 167 -15.22 -3.43 0.56
N PHE A 168 -15.69 -3.31 1.80
CA PHE A 168 -16.84 -4.05 2.30
C PHE A 168 -18.12 -3.75 1.51
N VAL A 169 -18.44 -2.47 1.33
CA VAL A 169 -19.60 -2.01 0.54
C VAL A 169 -19.48 -2.56 -0.87
N CYS A 170 -18.32 -2.42 -1.51
CA CYS A 170 -18.16 -2.88 -2.87
C CYS A 170 -18.32 -4.41 -2.97
N LEU A 171 -17.89 -5.19 -1.97
CA LEU A 171 -17.98 -6.66 -1.93
C LEU A 171 -19.39 -7.22 -1.62
N LEU A 172 -20.36 -6.40 -1.20
CA LEU A 172 -21.70 -6.89 -0.82
C LEU A 172 -22.37 -7.82 -1.87
N PRO A 173 -22.35 -7.51 -3.18
CA PRO A 173 -22.91 -8.41 -4.19
C PRO A 173 -22.15 -9.74 -4.28
N ASP A 174 -20.82 -9.70 -4.15
CA ASP A 174 -19.95 -10.87 -4.24
C ASP A 174 -20.19 -11.82 -3.03
N ILE A 175 -20.35 -11.25 -1.83
CA ILE A 175 -20.69 -11.97 -0.61
C ILE A 175 -22.09 -12.61 -0.71
N ALA A 176 -23.06 -11.93 -1.35
CA ALA A 176 -24.38 -12.49 -1.58
C ALA A 176 -24.33 -13.73 -2.49
N ILE A 177 -23.50 -13.72 -3.53
CA ILE A 177 -23.29 -14.89 -4.40
C ILE A 177 -22.66 -16.05 -3.60
N LEU A 178 -21.69 -15.76 -2.72
CA LEU A 178 -21.08 -16.76 -1.83
C LEU A 178 -22.10 -17.37 -0.86
N ARG A 179 -22.98 -16.55 -0.25
CA ARG A 179 -24.08 -17.02 0.60
C ARG A 179 -24.96 -18.04 -0.12
N ASP A 180 -25.33 -17.76 -1.36
CA ASP A 180 -26.28 -18.59 -2.11
C ASP A 180 -25.66 -19.91 -2.59
N ARG A 181 -24.32 -19.97 -2.72
CA ARG A 181 -23.56 -21.16 -3.14
C ARG A 181 -22.90 -21.94 -2.00
N ALA A 182 -22.87 -21.39 -0.79
CA ALA A 182 -22.28 -22.05 0.38
C ALA A 182 -23.08 -23.32 0.75
N LYS A 183 -22.39 -24.47 0.79
CA LYS A 183 -22.99 -25.77 1.12
C LYS A 183 -23.18 -25.99 2.63
N LYS A 184 -22.23 -25.50 3.45
CA LYS A 184 -22.24 -25.68 4.90
C LYS A 184 -23.19 -24.66 5.56
N PRO A 185 -24.07 -25.08 6.49
CA PRO A 185 -25.08 -24.18 7.07
C PRO A 185 -24.46 -23.04 7.88
N ILE A 186 -23.37 -23.30 8.61
CA ILE A 186 -22.64 -22.28 9.38
C ILE A 186 -22.02 -21.23 8.46
N VAL A 187 -21.33 -21.66 7.40
CA VAL A 187 -20.71 -20.76 6.41
C VAL A 187 -21.76 -19.91 5.71
N LYS A 188 -22.90 -20.52 5.35
CA LYS A 188 -24.04 -19.81 4.77
C LYS A 188 -24.61 -18.75 5.72
N LYS A 189 -24.72 -19.04 7.02
CA LYS A 189 -25.18 -18.08 8.04
C LYS A 189 -24.22 -16.88 8.17
N ILE A 190 -22.91 -17.13 8.18
CA ILE A 190 -21.88 -16.08 8.22
C ILE A 190 -22.00 -15.16 7.00
N TYR A 191 -22.00 -15.72 5.78
CA TYR A 191 -22.16 -14.91 4.57
C TYR A 191 -23.53 -14.24 4.48
N ALA A 192 -24.60 -14.83 5.04
CA ALA A 192 -25.90 -14.18 5.10
C ALA A 192 -25.91 -12.92 5.97
N GLN A 193 -25.21 -12.96 7.11
CA GLN A 193 -25.02 -11.78 7.97
C GLN A 193 -24.16 -10.73 7.26
N MET A 194 -23.03 -11.13 6.68
CA MET A 194 -22.13 -10.21 5.97
C MET A 194 -22.75 -9.59 4.71
N ALA A 195 -23.67 -10.29 4.03
CA ALA A 195 -24.36 -9.77 2.85
C ALA A 195 -25.40 -8.68 3.17
N LEU A 196 -25.70 -8.41 4.45
CA LEU A 196 -26.66 -7.39 4.90
C LEU A 196 -28.02 -7.43 4.16
N GLY A 197 -28.48 -8.63 3.80
CA GLY A 197 -29.74 -8.79 3.06
C GLY A 197 -29.71 -8.37 1.59
N PHE A 198 -28.53 -8.26 0.96
CA PHE A 198 -28.42 -8.01 -0.48
C PHE A 198 -29.07 -9.15 -1.27
N ARG A 199 -30.00 -8.80 -2.16
CA ARG A 199 -30.79 -9.72 -3.01
C ARG A 199 -30.66 -9.40 -4.50
N GLY A 200 -30.00 -8.30 -4.86
CA GLY A 200 -29.82 -7.89 -6.26
C GLY A 200 -31.04 -7.19 -6.86
N THR A 201 -31.88 -6.53 -6.06
CA THR A 201 -33.01 -5.75 -6.60
C THR A 201 -32.50 -4.54 -7.41
N PRO A 202 -33.28 -4.01 -8.38
CA PRO A 202 -32.87 -2.84 -9.16
C PRO A 202 -32.48 -1.63 -8.30
N ARG A 203 -33.19 -1.41 -7.18
CA ARG A 203 -32.88 -0.38 -6.19
C ARG A 203 -31.52 -0.60 -5.53
N GLN A 204 -31.20 -1.84 -5.14
CA GLN A 204 -29.92 -2.18 -4.53
C GLN A 204 -28.76 -1.98 -5.52
N TRP A 205 -28.92 -2.37 -6.78
CA TRP A 205 -27.90 -2.11 -7.81
C TRP A 205 -27.67 -0.63 -8.08
N LYS A 206 -28.74 0.17 -8.14
CA LYS A 206 -28.63 1.64 -8.27
C LYS A 206 -27.84 2.24 -7.10
N LEU A 207 -28.16 1.84 -5.87
CA LEU A 207 -27.43 2.28 -4.67
C LEU A 207 -25.97 1.82 -4.68
N GLN A 208 -25.69 0.60 -5.12
CA GLN A 208 -24.33 0.06 -5.20
C GLN A 208 -23.44 0.88 -6.15
N ILE A 209 -23.98 1.25 -7.31
CA ILE A 209 -23.26 2.08 -8.29
C ILE A 209 -23.00 3.48 -7.72
N LEU A 210 -24.04 4.12 -7.17
CA LEU A 210 -23.93 5.47 -6.58
C LEU A 210 -22.96 5.49 -5.40
N ALA A 211 -23.07 4.54 -4.47
CA ALA A 211 -22.17 4.41 -3.33
C ALA A 211 -20.72 4.22 -3.77
N GLY A 212 -20.47 3.37 -4.76
CA GLY A 212 -19.12 3.17 -5.30
C GLY A 212 -18.49 4.45 -5.87
N ILE A 213 -19.26 5.28 -6.57
CA ILE A 213 -18.78 6.57 -7.09
C ILE A 213 -18.56 7.58 -5.96
N LEU A 214 -19.53 7.74 -5.06
CA LEU A 214 -19.45 8.71 -3.96
C LEU A 214 -18.30 8.39 -3.00
N LEU A 215 -18.14 7.12 -2.62
CA LEU A 215 -17.03 6.72 -1.75
C LEU A 215 -15.68 6.89 -2.46
N SER A 216 -15.61 6.65 -3.78
CA SER A 216 -14.38 6.93 -4.55
C SER A 216 -14.02 8.42 -4.52
N ALA A 217 -15.02 9.30 -4.63
CA ALA A 217 -14.82 10.74 -4.53
C ALA A 217 -14.39 11.17 -3.11
N LEU A 218 -14.97 10.57 -2.06
CA LEU A 218 -14.65 10.88 -0.66
C LEU A 218 -13.26 10.40 -0.24
N VAL A 219 -12.84 9.25 -0.75
CA VAL A 219 -11.56 8.61 -0.39
C VAL A 219 -10.38 9.28 -1.10
N LEU A 220 -10.61 10.01 -2.20
CA LEU A 220 -9.54 10.68 -2.95
C LEU A 220 -8.84 11.81 -2.17
N PRO A 221 -9.54 12.72 -1.46
CA PRO A 221 -8.89 13.67 -0.55
C PRO A 221 -8.11 12.99 0.58
N VAL A 222 -8.67 11.92 1.16
CA VAL A 222 -8.00 11.13 2.23
C VAL A 222 -6.69 10.54 1.71
N PHE A 223 -6.69 10.05 0.47
CA PHE A 223 -5.49 9.57 -0.20
C PHE A 223 -4.38 10.61 -0.30
N VAL A 224 -4.71 11.84 -0.70
CA VAL A 224 -3.71 12.92 -0.80
C VAL A 224 -3.24 13.35 0.59
N SER A 225 -4.16 13.46 1.55
CA SER A 225 -3.83 13.97 2.88
C SER A 225 -2.98 13.00 3.71
N VAL A 226 -3.27 11.69 3.70
CA VAL A 226 -2.56 10.71 4.55
C VAL A 226 -1.07 10.69 4.25
N HIS A 227 -0.69 10.57 2.98
CA HIS A 227 0.73 10.48 2.64
C HIS A 227 1.44 11.84 2.71
N SER A 228 0.70 12.94 2.58
CA SER A 228 1.23 14.27 2.90
C SER A 228 1.52 14.42 4.40
N ILE A 229 0.65 13.90 5.27
CA ILE A 229 0.84 13.93 6.73
C ILE A 229 2.05 13.09 7.13
N VAL A 230 2.17 11.86 6.61
CA VAL A 230 3.35 11.00 6.83
C VAL A 230 4.63 11.68 6.34
N SER A 231 4.56 12.40 5.22
CA SER A 231 5.68 13.19 4.73
C SER A 231 6.04 14.36 5.65
N TRP A 232 5.04 15.00 6.27
CA TRP A 232 5.25 16.10 7.20
C TRP A 232 5.86 15.67 8.54
N ASP A 233 5.81 14.38 8.89
CA ASP A 233 6.60 13.85 10.02
C ASP A 233 8.10 14.12 9.84
N PHE A 234 8.57 14.17 8.59
CA PHE A 234 9.94 14.51 8.22
C PHE A 234 10.08 16.00 7.91
N ALA A 235 9.24 16.53 7.02
CA ALA A 235 9.41 17.87 6.46
C ALA A 235 9.27 19.02 7.47
N VAL A 236 8.46 18.83 8.52
CA VAL A 236 8.24 19.84 9.57
C VAL A 236 9.32 19.77 10.66
N LEU A 237 10.14 18.71 10.67
CA LEU A 237 11.19 18.52 11.65
C LEU A 237 12.45 19.31 11.27
N ILE A 238 12.42 20.62 11.56
CA ILE A 238 13.52 21.57 11.25
C ILE A 238 14.86 21.15 11.90
N GLY A 239 14.81 20.40 13.01
CA GLY A 239 16.01 19.97 13.73
C GLY A 239 16.87 18.91 13.03
N VAL A 240 16.37 18.28 11.95
CA VAL A 240 17.16 17.33 11.15
C VAL A 240 17.47 17.98 9.81
N GLU A 241 18.73 18.36 9.64
CA GLU A 241 19.23 18.97 8.41
C GLU A 241 19.03 17.99 7.23
N GLY A 242 18.50 18.48 6.10
CA GLY A 242 18.18 17.67 4.93
C GLY A 242 16.74 17.14 4.84
N TRP A 243 15.95 17.18 5.92
CA TRP A 243 14.54 16.77 5.86
C TRP A 243 13.59 17.94 5.60
N HIS A 244 14.01 19.16 5.92
CA HIS A 244 13.15 20.33 5.78
C HIS A 244 13.01 20.76 4.31
N SER A 245 12.04 20.17 3.62
CA SER A 245 11.77 20.47 2.21
C SER A 245 10.29 20.53 1.89
N THR A 246 9.91 21.50 1.07
CA THR A 246 8.52 21.75 0.67
C THR A 246 8.02 20.77 -0.39
N ILE A 247 8.93 20.10 -1.13
CA ILE A 247 8.56 19.13 -2.17
C ILE A 247 8.22 17.74 -1.62
N PHE A 248 8.48 17.48 -0.33
CA PHE A 248 8.32 16.14 0.25
C PHE A 248 6.90 15.61 0.14
N ALA A 249 5.85 16.42 0.36
CA ALA A 249 4.47 15.94 0.29
C ALA A 249 4.11 15.37 -1.11
N PRO A 250 4.24 16.13 -2.22
CA PRO A 250 3.98 15.59 -3.56
C PRO A 250 4.98 14.48 -3.96
N TYR A 251 6.23 14.56 -3.52
CA TYR A 251 7.25 13.54 -3.77
C TYR A 251 6.92 12.19 -3.12
N PHE A 252 6.53 12.21 -1.85
CA PHE A 252 6.11 11.02 -1.13
C PHE A 252 4.85 10.43 -1.77
N ILE A 253 3.84 11.25 -2.12
CA ILE A 253 2.60 10.76 -2.74
C ILE A 253 2.89 9.98 -4.03
N ILE A 254 3.72 10.54 -4.91
CA ILE A 254 4.04 9.84 -6.17
C ILE A 254 4.88 8.59 -5.93
N GLY A 255 5.77 8.60 -4.93
CA GLY A 255 6.51 7.41 -4.48
C GLY A 255 5.60 6.31 -3.91
N ALA A 256 4.56 6.68 -3.17
CA ALA A 256 3.54 5.74 -2.70
C ALA A 256 2.75 5.13 -3.85
N ILE A 257 2.37 5.93 -4.85
CA ILE A 257 1.73 5.40 -6.07
C ILE A 257 2.70 4.45 -6.79
N HIS A 258 3.98 4.80 -6.88
CA HIS A 258 4.98 4.01 -7.59
C HIS A 258 5.17 2.61 -6.97
N SER A 259 5.42 2.53 -5.67
CA SER A 259 5.52 1.28 -4.92
C SER A 259 4.19 0.53 -4.87
N GLY A 260 3.09 1.23 -4.60
CA GLY A 260 1.77 0.62 -4.52
C GLY A 260 1.30 -0.02 -5.83
N VAL A 261 1.34 0.72 -6.95
CA VAL A 261 0.93 0.17 -8.25
C VAL A 261 1.87 -0.97 -8.68
N SER A 262 3.15 -0.91 -8.30
CA SER A 262 4.10 -2.02 -8.50
C SER A 262 3.70 -3.27 -7.69
N ALA A 263 3.31 -3.11 -6.43
CA ALA A 263 2.78 -4.19 -5.61
C ALA A 263 1.48 -4.79 -6.20
N VAL A 264 0.60 -3.99 -6.79
CA VAL A 264 -0.58 -4.51 -7.51
C VAL A 264 -0.18 -5.32 -8.74
N ALA A 265 0.76 -4.83 -9.55
CA ALA A 265 1.26 -5.55 -10.72
C ALA A 265 1.94 -6.89 -10.32
N MET A 266 2.67 -6.89 -9.21
CA MET A 266 3.24 -8.11 -8.61
C MET A 266 2.14 -9.09 -8.20
N LEU A 267 1.07 -8.64 -7.52
CA LEU A 267 -0.08 -9.47 -7.17
C LEU A 267 -0.83 -10.00 -8.40
N MET A 268 -0.95 -9.21 -9.45
CA MET A 268 -1.54 -9.64 -10.72
C MET A 268 -0.75 -10.81 -11.32
N ALA A 269 0.58 -10.71 -11.35
CA ALA A 269 1.44 -11.78 -11.85
C ALA A 269 1.36 -13.05 -11.00
N LEU A 270 1.36 -12.92 -9.66
CA LEU A 270 1.16 -14.04 -8.74
C LEU A 270 -0.21 -14.69 -8.90
N SER A 271 -1.25 -13.89 -9.13
CA SER A 271 -2.62 -14.39 -9.36
C SER A 271 -2.71 -15.22 -10.64
N VAL A 272 -2.02 -14.82 -11.71
CA VAL A 272 -1.91 -15.61 -12.94
C VAL A 272 -1.13 -16.90 -12.69
N TRP A 273 0.00 -16.83 -11.99
CA TRP A 273 0.89 -17.98 -11.79
C TRP A 273 0.32 -19.03 -10.82
N LEU A 274 -0.19 -18.61 -9.67
CA LEU A 274 -0.63 -19.51 -8.59
C LEU A 274 -2.07 -20.01 -8.78
N TYR A 275 -2.95 -19.17 -9.33
CA TYR A 275 -4.38 -19.47 -9.46
C TYR A 275 -4.84 -19.68 -10.91
N GLY A 276 -3.96 -19.50 -11.91
CA GLY A 276 -4.32 -19.72 -13.32
C GLY A 276 -5.40 -18.75 -13.81
N LEU A 277 -5.32 -17.48 -13.40
CA LEU A 277 -6.30 -16.44 -13.75
C LEU A 277 -5.97 -15.71 -15.06
N ASP A 278 -5.20 -16.32 -15.96
CA ASP A 278 -4.80 -15.78 -17.26
C ASP A 278 -6.00 -15.41 -18.16
N LYS A 279 -7.12 -16.13 -18.02
CA LYS A 279 -8.38 -15.82 -18.73
C LYS A 279 -8.98 -14.47 -18.36
N TYR A 280 -8.72 -13.99 -17.14
CA TYR A 280 -9.25 -12.74 -16.58
C TYR A 280 -8.19 -11.64 -16.58
N ILE A 281 -6.97 -11.95 -16.13
CA ILE A 281 -5.82 -11.06 -16.07
C ILE A 281 -4.93 -11.30 -17.29
N LYS A 282 -5.35 -10.70 -18.40
CA LYS A 282 -4.70 -10.76 -19.71
C LYS A 282 -3.43 -9.90 -19.84
N PRO A 283 -2.59 -10.17 -20.85
CA PRO A 283 -1.43 -9.33 -21.20
C PRO A 283 -1.74 -7.85 -21.42
N ASP A 284 -2.96 -7.52 -21.87
CA ASP A 284 -3.37 -6.12 -22.04
C ASP A 284 -3.50 -5.37 -20.70
N HIS A 285 -3.87 -6.06 -19.63
CA HIS A 285 -3.92 -5.48 -18.30
C HIS A 285 -2.51 -5.17 -17.78
N PHE A 286 -1.55 -6.06 -18.06
CA PHE A 286 -0.13 -5.82 -17.77
C PHE A 286 0.42 -4.65 -18.61
N ASP A 287 0.03 -4.53 -19.88
CA ASP A 287 0.44 -3.38 -20.72
C ASP A 287 -0.14 -2.06 -20.21
N ALA A 288 -1.40 -2.05 -19.77
CA ALA A 288 -2.04 -0.87 -19.22
C ALA A 288 -1.41 -0.42 -17.89
N ILE A 289 -1.20 -1.34 -16.95
CA ILE A 289 -0.58 -1.01 -15.65
C ILE A 289 0.88 -0.61 -15.81
N ALA A 290 1.63 -1.22 -16.73
CA ALA A 290 3.02 -0.85 -17.00
C ALA A 290 3.13 0.55 -17.61
N ARG A 291 2.21 0.96 -18.48
CA ARG A 291 2.16 2.35 -18.99
C ARG A 291 1.89 3.36 -17.88
N LEU A 292 0.97 3.03 -16.97
CA LEU A 292 0.72 3.85 -15.78
C LEU A 292 1.99 3.97 -14.92
N LEU A 293 2.68 2.85 -14.69
CA LEU A 293 3.93 2.81 -13.94
C LEU A 293 5.05 3.64 -14.58
N ILE A 294 5.20 3.64 -15.90
CA ILE A 294 6.18 4.50 -16.59
C ILE A 294 5.93 5.98 -16.28
N VAL A 295 4.66 6.43 -16.39
CA VAL A 295 4.31 7.84 -16.10
C VAL A 295 4.59 8.18 -14.65
N VAL A 296 4.15 7.32 -13.73
CA VAL A 296 4.33 7.52 -12.29
C VAL A 296 5.82 7.55 -11.91
N ALA A 297 6.60 6.59 -12.40
CA ALA A 297 8.03 6.48 -12.13
C ALA A 297 8.81 7.67 -12.70
N THR A 298 8.43 8.17 -13.88
CA THR A 298 9.05 9.35 -14.49
C THR A 298 8.74 10.62 -13.70
N THR A 299 7.49 10.79 -13.25
CA THR A 299 7.12 11.91 -12.38
C THR A 299 7.84 11.85 -11.04
N TRP A 300 7.94 10.65 -10.43
CA TRP A 300 8.71 10.44 -9.21
C TRP A 300 10.19 10.79 -9.41
N PHE A 301 10.81 10.30 -10.49
CA PHE A 301 12.21 10.59 -10.80
C PHE A 301 12.44 12.09 -11.08
N PHE A 302 11.47 12.77 -11.68
CA PHE A 302 11.53 14.22 -11.86
C PHE A 302 11.55 14.97 -10.52
N PHE A 303 10.68 14.61 -9.57
CA PHE A 303 10.70 15.23 -8.24
C PHE A 303 11.96 14.89 -7.44
N PHE A 304 12.42 13.64 -7.52
CA PHE A 304 13.71 13.23 -6.98
C PHE A 304 14.86 14.08 -7.57
N PHE A 305 14.89 14.23 -8.88
CA PHE A 305 15.89 15.06 -9.55
C PHE A 305 15.82 16.53 -9.11
N LEU A 306 14.63 17.11 -8.98
CA LEU A 306 14.47 18.47 -8.48
C LEU A 306 14.99 18.62 -7.05
N GLU A 307 14.70 17.66 -6.18
CA GLU A 307 15.17 17.66 -4.78
C GLU A 307 16.69 17.69 -4.71
N TRP A 308 17.38 16.87 -5.51
CA TRP A 308 18.84 16.90 -5.65
C TRP A 308 19.38 18.21 -6.22
N VAL A 309 18.73 18.75 -7.26
CA VAL A 309 19.15 20.03 -7.86
C VAL A 309 19.04 21.16 -6.85
N TYR A 310 17.93 21.27 -6.13
CA TYR A 310 17.73 22.33 -5.14
C TYR A 310 18.67 22.19 -3.95
N ALA A 311 18.93 20.97 -3.48
CA ALA A 311 19.88 20.72 -2.39
C ALA A 311 21.32 21.14 -2.76
N LEU A 312 21.74 20.91 -4.00
CA LEU A 312 23.07 21.33 -4.47
C LEU A 312 23.12 22.81 -4.87
N TYR A 313 22.00 23.41 -5.25
CA TYR A 313 21.93 24.80 -5.68
C TYR A 313 22.08 25.79 -4.52
N THR A 314 21.53 25.49 -3.34
CA THR A 314 21.62 26.39 -2.16
C THR A 314 23.03 26.49 -1.60
N LEU A 315 23.91 25.52 -1.90
CA LEU A 315 25.29 25.43 -1.42
C LEU A 315 25.41 25.47 0.12
N GLU A 316 24.36 25.04 0.83
CA GLU A 316 24.37 24.94 2.28
C GLU A 316 25.23 23.76 2.71
N SER A 317 26.12 23.97 3.70
CA SER A 317 27.06 22.94 4.16
C SER A 317 26.36 21.64 4.60
N PRO A 318 25.22 21.69 5.33
CA PRO A 318 24.50 20.48 5.70
C PRO A 318 23.94 19.66 4.53
N GLU A 319 23.35 20.33 3.54
CA GLU A 319 22.79 19.66 2.36
C GLU A 319 23.90 18.96 1.56
N ILE A 320 25.04 19.63 1.35
CA ILE A 320 26.20 19.05 0.66
C ILE A 320 26.71 17.82 1.43
N ALA A 321 26.89 17.93 2.75
CA ALA A 321 27.35 16.83 3.58
C ALA A 321 26.42 15.61 3.53
N LEU A 322 25.09 15.85 3.49
CA LEU A 322 24.11 14.78 3.32
C LEU A 322 24.24 14.09 1.95
N ARG A 323 24.41 14.84 0.86
CA ARG A 323 24.59 14.25 -0.48
C ARG A 323 25.90 13.48 -0.61
N GLU A 324 26.97 13.98 0.01
CA GLU A 324 28.24 13.26 0.05
C GLU A 324 28.12 11.95 0.82
N LEU A 325 27.42 11.97 1.96
CA LEU A 325 27.12 10.77 2.73
C LEU A 325 26.32 9.77 1.90
N GLN A 326 25.24 10.22 1.26
CA GLN A 326 24.35 9.37 0.47
C GLN A 326 25.04 8.77 -0.76
N ALA A 327 25.87 9.55 -1.47
CA ALA A 327 26.43 9.14 -2.76
C ALA A 327 27.78 8.43 -2.65
N PHE A 328 28.64 8.82 -1.69
CA PHE A 328 30.04 8.40 -1.68
C PHE A 328 30.48 7.64 -0.43
N GLN A 329 29.83 7.85 0.71
CA GLN A 329 30.26 7.20 1.95
C GLN A 329 29.73 5.77 2.07
N TRP A 330 30.55 4.88 2.60
CA TRP A 330 30.14 3.51 2.89
C TRP A 330 29.31 3.48 4.19
N PRO A 331 28.18 2.72 4.24
CA PRO A 331 27.61 1.84 3.21
C PRO A 331 26.55 2.51 2.31
N TYR A 332 26.29 3.80 2.47
CA TYR A 332 25.16 4.49 1.83
C TYR A 332 25.31 4.67 0.32
N GLY A 333 26.50 4.94 -0.20
CA GLY A 333 26.74 5.10 -1.65
C GLY A 333 26.23 3.93 -2.50
N PRO A 334 26.61 2.68 -2.19
CA PRO A 334 26.07 1.50 -2.85
C PRO A 334 24.57 1.31 -2.65
N LEU A 335 24.04 1.58 -1.45
CA LEU A 335 22.60 1.49 -1.19
C LEU A 335 21.83 2.49 -2.04
N PHE A 336 22.34 3.71 -2.19
CA PHE A 336 21.81 4.75 -3.03
C PHE A 336 21.85 4.36 -4.51
N ALA A 337 22.95 3.77 -4.98
CA ALA A 337 23.05 3.25 -6.34
C ALA A 337 22.03 2.12 -6.59
N ILE A 338 21.91 1.15 -5.67
CA ILE A 338 20.91 0.08 -5.75
C ILE A 338 19.51 0.68 -5.78
N PHE A 339 19.23 1.66 -4.93
CA PHE A 339 17.97 2.39 -4.88
C PHE A 339 17.60 2.96 -6.26
N ILE A 340 18.46 3.78 -6.86
CA ILE A 340 18.17 4.41 -8.17
C ILE A 340 18.04 3.36 -9.27
N ILE A 341 18.93 2.36 -9.26
CA ILE A 341 18.99 1.31 -10.27
C ILE A 341 17.70 0.48 -10.27
N THR A 342 17.25 0.07 -9.08
CA THR A 342 16.10 -0.81 -8.91
C THR A 342 14.77 -0.07 -8.92
N SER A 343 14.72 1.21 -8.53
CA SER A 343 13.50 2.02 -8.60
C SER A 343 13.22 2.52 -10.02
N PHE A 344 14.23 2.95 -10.79
CA PHE A 344 13.99 3.63 -12.06
C PHE A 344 14.81 3.09 -13.24
N VAL A 345 16.14 3.01 -13.11
CA VAL A 345 17.04 2.80 -14.26
C VAL A 345 16.85 1.44 -14.93
N ILE A 346 16.53 0.38 -14.17
CA ILE A 346 16.21 -0.92 -14.75
C ILE A 346 14.74 -1.01 -15.16
N PRO A 347 13.76 -0.78 -14.26
CA PRO A 347 12.36 -1.09 -14.58
C PRO A 347 11.79 -0.23 -15.71
N VAL A 348 12.05 1.08 -15.70
CA VAL A 348 11.40 2.02 -16.64
C VAL A 348 11.85 1.78 -18.09
N PRO A 349 13.16 1.70 -18.41
CA PRO A 349 13.59 1.37 -19.78
C PRO A 349 13.10 0.00 -20.23
N LEU A 350 13.08 -1.01 -19.35
CA LEU A 350 12.53 -2.33 -19.68
C LEU A 350 11.04 -2.23 -20.04
N TRP A 351 10.26 -1.47 -19.28
CA TRP A 351 8.85 -1.26 -19.58
C TRP A 351 8.62 -0.48 -20.87
N LEU A 352 9.58 0.22 -21.47
CA LEU A 352 9.39 0.82 -22.79
C LEU A 352 9.16 -0.26 -23.87
N PHE A 353 9.72 -1.46 -23.69
CA PHE A 353 9.53 -2.58 -24.60
C PHE A 353 8.19 -3.30 -24.38
N LYS A 354 7.36 -3.34 -25.42
CA LYS A 354 6.06 -4.02 -25.40
C LYS A 354 6.14 -5.51 -24.99
N ARG A 355 7.27 -6.18 -25.27
CA ARG A 355 7.51 -7.58 -24.89
C ARG A 355 7.58 -7.75 -23.36
N VAL A 356 8.19 -6.79 -22.66
CA VAL A 356 8.28 -6.79 -21.19
C VAL A 356 6.91 -6.52 -20.60
N ARG A 357 6.23 -5.47 -21.06
CA ARG A 357 4.92 -5.06 -20.53
C ARG A 357 3.82 -6.10 -20.68
N ARG A 358 3.94 -7.02 -21.65
CA ARG A 358 2.95 -8.09 -21.88
C ARG A 358 3.31 -9.41 -21.21
N SER A 359 4.47 -9.50 -20.55
CA SER A 359 4.94 -10.71 -19.88
C SER A 359 4.71 -10.63 -18.38
N ALA A 360 3.86 -11.49 -17.83
CA ALA A 360 3.59 -11.55 -16.40
C ALA A 360 4.87 -11.80 -15.57
N VAL A 361 5.79 -12.64 -16.08
CA VAL A 361 7.06 -12.96 -15.41
C VAL A 361 7.99 -11.76 -15.36
N LEU A 362 8.14 -11.04 -16.47
CA LEU A 362 9.02 -9.87 -16.50
C LEU A 362 8.43 -8.72 -15.69
N MET A 363 7.11 -8.56 -15.71
CA MET A 363 6.41 -7.60 -14.85
C MET A 363 6.59 -7.92 -13.37
N PHE A 364 6.55 -9.21 -12.98
CA PHE A 364 6.79 -9.62 -11.60
C PHE A 364 8.17 -9.19 -11.10
N TRP A 365 9.23 -9.51 -11.84
CA TRP A 365 10.59 -9.18 -11.42
C TRP A 365 10.86 -7.67 -11.43
N THR A 366 10.44 -6.96 -12.47
CA THR A 366 10.64 -5.50 -12.56
C THR A 366 9.89 -4.75 -11.46
N THR A 367 8.70 -5.20 -11.06
CA THR A 367 7.92 -4.56 -9.98
C THR A 367 8.44 -4.90 -8.58
N ILE A 368 9.06 -6.06 -8.39
CA ILE A 368 9.82 -6.37 -7.16
C ILE A 368 11.02 -5.43 -7.02
N LEU A 369 11.77 -5.20 -8.10
CA LEU A 369 12.89 -4.26 -8.08
C LEU A 369 12.44 -2.87 -7.65
N VAL A 370 11.31 -2.38 -8.17
CA VAL A 370 10.74 -1.11 -7.73
C VAL A 370 10.46 -1.11 -6.25
N ASN A 371 9.82 -2.15 -5.71
CA ASN A 371 9.52 -2.21 -4.28
C ASN A 371 10.77 -2.27 -3.41
N ILE A 372 11.85 -2.92 -3.85
CA ILE A 372 13.15 -2.90 -3.16
C ILE A 372 13.74 -1.48 -3.18
N GLY A 373 13.77 -0.83 -4.34
CA GLY A 373 14.29 0.51 -4.47
C GLY A 373 13.49 1.53 -3.65
N MET A 374 12.17 1.47 -3.72
CA MET A 374 11.29 2.33 -2.94
C MET A 374 11.33 2.05 -1.43
N TRP A 375 11.76 0.86 -1.00
CA TRP A 375 12.03 0.60 0.43
C TRP A 375 13.35 1.25 0.86
N LEU A 376 14.39 1.20 0.02
CA LEU A 376 15.69 1.86 0.27
C LEU A 376 15.61 3.39 0.21
N GLU A 377 14.62 3.93 -0.48
CA GLU A 377 14.34 5.37 -0.55
C GLU A 377 13.76 5.93 0.76
N ARG A 378 13.12 5.09 1.57
CA ARG A 378 12.56 5.47 2.88
C ARG A 378 13.56 5.20 3.99
#